data_AF-M4RKR7-F1
#
_entry.id   AF-M4RKR7-F1
#
_cell.length_a   1.000
_cell.length_b   1.000
_cell.length_c   1.000
_cell.angle_alpha   90.00
_cell.angle_beta   90.00
_cell.angle_gamma   90.00
#
_symmetry.space_group_name_H-M   'P 1'
#
loop_
_entity.id
_entity.type
_entity.pdbx_description
1 polymer ?
#
loop_
_entity_poly.entity_id
_entity_poly.type
_entity_poly.pdbx_seq_one_letter_code
_entity_poly.pdbx_strand_id
1 'polypeptide(L)'
;MPQPRSSQISLSDTPYYHCISNCVRRSFLCGVDKYSGQSFEHRREWVEKRMLFLSSVFAIDICAYAVMSNHVHMVLHVDVKRTQVWSDNNVAQRWHRLHRGTLLTQMFVRGDTINQGQQQTLDNTITEYRRRLHDISWFMRNLNEHIAREANKEDDCRGRFWEGRFKSQALLDDAALLSCMAYVDLNPIRAKIADTPETSKYTGIQKRLESIKQPSIKNVLMPFVGNPRQDMPKGIPFSLKDYCELVDITGRVIRDDKAGHIDQQQQAILQRLGLSDEQWLTLTTEFEKHFCYAAGAEQMMNQFKEHTGHQRIRGMGKAKTLLRCA
;
A
#
# COMPACT_ATOMS: atom_id res chain seq x y z
N MET A 1 16.98 1.38 -18.19
CA MET A 1 17.84 1.88 -17.09
C MET A 1 17.00 2.03 -15.83
N PRO A 2 17.53 1.75 -14.63
CA PRO A 2 16.84 2.06 -13.38
C PRO A 2 16.68 3.58 -13.26
N GLN A 3 15.42 4.04 -13.22
CA GLN A 3 15.10 5.45 -13.07
C GLN A 3 15.09 5.88 -11.59
N PRO A 4 15.34 7.16 -11.29
CA PRO A 4 15.20 7.70 -9.93
C PRO A 4 13.73 7.65 -9.49
N ARG A 5 13.46 7.43 -8.20
CA ARG A 5 12.07 7.34 -7.69
C ARG A 5 11.27 8.62 -7.88
N SER A 6 11.94 9.76 -7.94
CA SER A 6 11.32 11.04 -8.29
C SER A 6 10.65 11.03 -9.67
N SER A 7 11.03 10.12 -10.57
CA SER A 7 10.36 9.92 -11.86
C SER A 7 9.38 8.74 -11.85
N GLN A 8 9.18 8.05 -10.73
CA GLN A 8 8.25 6.92 -10.60
C GLN A 8 7.01 7.26 -9.77
N ILE A 9 7.10 8.26 -8.89
CA ILE A 9 6.02 8.72 -8.03
C ILE A 9 5.67 10.15 -8.43
N SER A 10 4.47 10.33 -8.95
CA SER A 10 3.86 11.61 -9.31
C SER A 10 2.59 11.81 -8.49
N LEU A 11 2.67 12.63 -7.45
CA LEU A 11 1.52 12.95 -6.59
C LEU A 11 0.54 13.93 -7.24
N SER A 12 0.91 14.54 -8.37
CA SER A 12 0.00 15.33 -9.21
C SER A 12 -0.91 14.44 -10.06
N ASP A 13 -0.47 13.23 -10.43
CA ASP A 13 -1.28 12.29 -11.20
C ASP A 13 -2.18 11.44 -10.30
N THR A 14 -1.66 10.95 -9.17
CA THR A 14 -2.45 10.18 -8.22
C THR A 14 -1.80 10.15 -6.83
N PRO A 15 -2.60 10.15 -5.73
CA PRO A 15 -2.09 9.85 -4.40
C PRO A 15 -1.98 8.34 -4.11
N TYR A 16 -2.45 7.46 -5.00
CA TYR A 16 -2.55 6.02 -4.76
C TYR A 16 -1.45 5.21 -5.43
N TYR A 17 -0.79 4.34 -4.66
CA TYR A 17 0.31 3.51 -5.14
C TYR A 17 0.25 2.08 -4.62
N HIS A 18 0.41 1.11 -5.51
CA HIS A 18 0.70 -0.27 -5.15
C HIS A 18 2.21 -0.47 -5.02
N CYS A 19 2.66 -0.85 -3.83
CA CYS A 19 4.05 -1.06 -3.47
C CYS A 19 4.33 -2.52 -3.13
N ILE A 20 5.41 -3.08 -3.67
CA ILE A 20 5.82 -4.48 -3.44
C ILE A 20 7.27 -4.54 -2.99
N SER A 21 7.55 -5.31 -1.93
CA SER A 21 8.92 -5.65 -1.51
C SER A 21 9.10 -7.16 -1.44
N ASN A 22 10.10 -7.69 -2.15
CA ASN A 22 10.45 -9.12 -2.18
C ASN A 22 11.73 -9.38 -1.39
N CYS A 23 11.74 -10.45 -0.61
CA CYS A 23 12.94 -10.93 0.11
C CYS A 23 13.87 -11.70 -0.82
N VAL A 24 15.17 -11.65 -0.57
CA VAL A 24 16.14 -12.43 -1.34
C VAL A 24 15.81 -13.91 -1.26
N ARG A 25 16.15 -14.66 -2.32
CA ARG A 25 15.93 -16.10 -2.37
C ARG A 25 16.50 -16.77 -1.11
N ARG A 26 15.67 -17.56 -0.41
CA ARG A 26 15.95 -18.24 0.88
C ARG A 26 15.98 -17.35 2.13
N SER A 27 15.86 -16.03 2.02
CA SER A 27 15.43 -15.21 3.15
C SER A 27 13.91 -15.30 3.23
N PHE A 28 13.41 -16.14 4.12
CA PHE A 28 11.98 -16.20 4.41
C PHE A 28 11.60 -14.89 5.09
N LEU A 29 10.67 -14.14 4.48
CA LEU A 29 10.04 -13.01 5.20
C LEU A 29 9.32 -13.57 6.43
N CYS A 30 8.59 -14.65 6.19
CA CYS A 30 7.95 -15.50 7.18
C CYS A 30 7.70 -16.88 6.55
N GLY A 31 7.30 -17.87 7.35
CA GLY A 31 7.05 -19.22 6.86
C GLY A 31 8.04 -20.25 7.35
N VAL A 32 7.80 -21.51 6.99
CA VAL A 32 8.65 -22.64 7.37
C VAL A 32 9.74 -22.82 6.32
N ASP A 33 10.99 -22.76 6.76
CA ASP A 33 12.10 -23.17 5.91
C ASP A 33 12.04 -24.67 5.70
N LYS A 34 11.82 -25.09 4.45
CA LYS A 34 11.73 -26.50 4.08
C LYS A 34 13.04 -27.26 4.27
N TYR A 35 14.18 -26.58 4.37
CA TYR A 35 15.48 -27.22 4.56
C TYR A 35 15.79 -27.45 6.04
N SER A 36 15.76 -26.41 6.87
CA SER A 36 16.04 -26.53 8.31
C SER A 36 14.83 -26.99 9.15
N GLY A 37 13.62 -26.87 8.63
CA GLY A 37 12.38 -27.08 9.38
C GLY A 37 12.03 -25.91 10.33
N GLN A 38 12.86 -24.86 10.39
CA GLN A 38 12.63 -23.72 11.26
C GLN A 38 11.44 -22.88 10.77
N SER A 39 10.59 -22.47 11.72
CA SER A 39 9.45 -21.60 11.44
C SER A 39 9.78 -20.14 11.72
N PHE A 40 9.53 -19.29 10.74
CA PHE A 40 9.60 -17.83 10.82
C PHE A 40 8.22 -17.17 10.68
N GLU A 41 7.14 -17.92 10.87
CA GLU A 41 5.76 -17.41 10.77
C GLU A 41 5.49 -16.20 11.68
N HIS A 42 6.14 -16.13 12.85
CA HIS A 42 6.01 -15.00 13.78
C HIS A 42 6.43 -13.66 13.16
N ARG A 43 7.36 -13.66 12.20
CA ARG A 43 7.80 -12.43 11.50
C ARG A 43 6.69 -11.78 10.69
N ARG A 44 5.64 -12.53 10.31
CA ARG A 44 4.48 -11.97 9.60
C ARG A 44 3.78 -10.90 10.45
N GLU A 45 3.66 -11.16 11.75
CA GLU A 45 3.11 -10.20 12.70
C GLU A 45 4.02 -8.97 12.87
N TRP A 46 5.34 -9.15 12.86
CA TRP A 46 6.30 -8.03 12.95
C TRP A 46 6.11 -7.05 11.78
N VAL A 47 5.99 -7.59 10.58
CA VAL A 47 5.77 -6.81 9.36
C VAL A 47 4.46 -6.04 9.45
N GLU A 48 3.36 -6.72 9.80
CA GLU A 48 2.04 -6.09 9.93
C GLU A 48 2.04 -4.99 11.01
N LYS A 49 2.54 -5.28 12.22
CA LYS A 49 2.63 -4.30 13.30
C LYS A 49 3.47 -3.09 12.88
N ARG A 50 4.60 -3.33 12.20
CA ARG A 50 5.48 -2.25 11.74
C ARG A 50 4.80 -1.37 10.71
N MET A 51 4.15 -1.94 9.69
CA MET A 51 3.49 -1.14 8.65
C MET A 51 2.32 -0.31 9.20
N LEU A 52 1.52 -0.88 10.11
CA LEU A 52 0.41 -0.17 10.76
C LEU A 52 0.92 0.91 11.73
N PHE A 53 2.04 0.67 12.40
CA PHE A 53 2.70 1.71 13.17
C PHE A 53 3.17 2.87 12.28
N LEU A 54 3.76 2.58 11.12
CA LEU A 54 4.22 3.61 10.18
C LEU A 54 3.07 4.46 9.64
N SER A 55 1.89 3.89 9.35
CA SER A 55 0.72 4.67 8.93
C SER A 55 0.19 5.60 10.03
N SER A 56 0.48 5.33 11.31
CA SER A 56 0.19 6.24 12.41
C SER A 56 1.17 7.42 12.52
N VAL A 57 2.36 7.30 11.92
CA VAL A 57 3.43 8.32 11.97
C VAL A 57 3.41 9.18 10.73
N PHE A 58 3.41 8.56 9.55
CA PHE A 58 3.39 9.21 8.24
C PHE A 58 1.99 9.73 7.90
N ALA A 59 1.92 10.69 6.97
CA ALA A 59 0.68 11.05 6.30
C ALA A 59 0.44 10.14 5.09
N ILE A 60 0.52 8.84 5.33
CA ILE A 60 0.31 7.80 4.32
C ILE A 60 -0.62 6.76 4.94
N ASP A 61 -1.81 6.63 4.34
CA ASP A 61 -2.82 5.66 4.75
C ASP A 61 -2.61 4.34 3.98
N ILE A 62 -3.04 3.22 4.56
CA ILE A 62 -2.99 1.90 3.92
C ILE A 62 -4.40 1.55 3.46
N CYS A 63 -4.60 1.36 2.15
CA CYS A 63 -5.89 0.97 1.56
C CYS A 63 -6.10 -0.56 1.64
N ALA A 64 -5.09 -1.34 1.26
CA ALA A 64 -5.07 -2.81 1.29
C ALA A 64 -3.64 -3.31 1.50
N TYR A 65 -3.47 -4.53 2.00
CA TYR A 65 -2.15 -5.16 2.11
C TYR A 65 -2.26 -6.69 2.20
N ALA A 66 -1.15 -7.37 1.90
CA ALA A 66 -0.99 -8.79 2.17
C ALA A 66 0.48 -9.09 2.51
N VAL A 67 0.71 -9.75 3.65
CA VAL A 67 2.04 -10.20 4.07
C VAL A 67 2.21 -11.68 3.71
N MET A 68 2.98 -11.96 2.66
CA MET A 68 3.26 -13.30 2.16
C MET A 68 4.59 -13.82 2.70
N SER A 69 4.89 -15.11 2.47
CA SER A 69 6.11 -15.76 2.98
C SER A 69 7.42 -15.17 2.44
N ASN A 70 7.41 -14.59 1.24
CA ASN A 70 8.60 -14.04 0.58
C ASN A 70 8.43 -12.59 0.10
N HIS A 71 7.26 -11.98 0.28
CA HIS A 71 7.00 -10.62 -0.18
C HIS A 71 5.85 -9.95 0.56
N VAL A 72 5.76 -8.63 0.43
CA VAL A 72 4.68 -7.80 0.96
C VAL A 72 4.09 -6.96 -0.15
N HIS A 73 2.77 -6.95 -0.24
CA HIS A 73 2.01 -6.01 -1.05
C HIS A 73 1.35 -4.96 -0.17
N MET A 74 1.35 -3.71 -0.63
CA MET A 74 0.69 -2.60 0.05
C MET A 74 0.06 -1.66 -0.98
N VAL A 75 -1.22 -1.38 -0.87
CA VAL A 75 -1.86 -0.26 -1.56
C VAL A 75 -1.88 0.92 -0.60
N LEU A 76 -1.18 1.99 -0.97
CA LEU A 76 -0.95 3.18 -0.16
C LEU A 76 -1.71 4.38 -0.73
N HIS A 77 -2.10 5.30 0.16
CA HIS A 77 -2.65 6.61 -0.18
C HIS A 77 -1.84 7.71 0.50
N VAL A 78 -1.28 8.64 -0.27
CA VAL A 78 -0.48 9.76 0.25
C VAL A 78 -1.36 10.98 0.51
N ASP A 79 -1.35 11.48 1.75
CA ASP A 79 -2.11 12.66 2.16
C ASP A 79 -1.19 13.88 2.39
N VAL A 80 -0.82 14.55 1.30
CA VAL A 80 0.03 15.74 1.35
C VAL A 80 -0.65 16.85 2.16
N LYS A 81 -1.97 17.03 2.02
CA LYS A 81 -2.73 18.06 2.75
C LYS A 81 -2.63 17.89 4.26
N ARG A 82 -2.69 16.65 4.77
CA ARG A 82 -2.50 16.37 6.21
C ARG A 82 -1.14 16.83 6.71
N THR A 83 -0.08 16.69 5.91
CA THR A 83 1.24 17.21 6.33
C THR A 83 1.30 18.73 6.33
N GLN A 84 0.49 19.44 5.54
CA GLN A 84 0.50 20.91 5.50
C GLN A 84 -0.18 21.51 6.74
N VAL A 85 -1.17 20.81 7.30
CA VAL A 85 -1.93 21.26 8.48
C VAL A 85 -1.17 21.03 9.80
N TRP A 86 -0.19 20.12 9.84
CA TRP A 86 0.56 19.86 11.07
C TRP A 86 1.39 21.08 11.51
N SER A 87 1.43 21.34 12.81
CA SER A 87 2.41 22.27 13.36
C SER A 87 3.83 21.70 13.25
N ASP A 88 4.84 22.57 13.29
CA ASP A 88 6.25 22.16 13.25
C ASP A 88 6.62 21.22 14.40
N ASN A 89 6.06 21.46 15.59
CA ASN A 89 6.22 20.57 16.73
C ASN A 89 5.63 19.17 16.44
N ASN A 90 4.44 19.09 15.85
CA ASN A 90 3.85 17.81 15.43
C ASN A 90 4.72 17.07 14.40
N VAL A 91 5.30 17.78 13.43
CA VAL A 91 6.24 17.21 12.45
C VAL A 91 7.47 16.64 13.16
N ALA A 92 8.09 17.42 14.05
CA ALA A 92 9.27 17.00 14.82
C ALA A 92 8.97 15.76 15.68
N GLN A 93 7.90 15.80 16.47
CA GLN A 93 7.49 14.69 17.35
C GLN A 93 7.21 13.41 16.55
N ARG A 94 6.51 13.52 15.41
CA ARG A 94 6.26 12.37 14.52
C ARG A 94 7.56 11.78 13.98
N TRP A 95 8.47 12.62 13.51
CA TRP A 95 9.79 12.17 13.05
C TRP A 95 10.58 11.48 14.17
N HIS A 96 10.49 12.01 15.40
CA HIS A 96 11.17 11.48 16.58
C HIS A 96 10.67 10.10 17.03
N ARG A 97 9.45 9.68 16.63
CA ARG A 97 8.96 8.31 16.85
C ARG A 97 9.71 7.25 16.05
N LEU A 98 10.46 7.66 15.01
CA LEU A 98 11.19 6.75 14.11
C LEU A 98 12.70 6.96 14.15
N HIS A 99 13.11 8.21 14.36
CA HIS A 99 14.50 8.63 14.27
C HIS A 99 14.85 9.45 15.51
N ARG A 100 16.10 9.40 15.96
CA ARG A 100 16.53 10.20 17.12
C ARG A 100 16.37 11.72 16.91
N GLY A 101 16.33 12.19 15.67
CA GLY A 101 16.35 13.62 15.34
C GLY A 101 17.72 14.26 15.57
N THR A 102 17.85 15.54 15.22
CA THR A 102 19.03 16.35 15.56
C THR A 102 18.90 16.94 16.96
N LEU A 103 20.01 17.32 17.58
CA LEU A 103 20.02 18.02 18.87
C LEU A 103 19.06 19.22 18.87
N LEU A 104 19.10 20.00 17.79
CA LEU A 104 18.25 21.18 17.62
C LEU A 104 16.76 20.84 17.59
N THR A 105 16.36 19.78 16.87
CA THR A 105 14.96 19.35 16.86
C THR A 105 14.51 18.79 18.22
N GLN A 106 15.41 18.15 18.98
CA GLN A 106 15.11 17.68 20.34
C GLN A 106 14.92 18.87 21.30
N MET A 107 15.80 19.88 21.20
CA MET A 107 15.65 21.13 21.94
C MET A 107 14.31 21.79 21.66
N PHE A 108 13.96 21.92 20.38
CA PHE A 108 12.67 22.47 19.95
C PHE A 108 11.47 21.70 20.52
N VAL A 109 11.47 20.37 20.48
CA VAL A 109 10.37 19.55 21.02
C VAL A 109 10.25 19.68 22.55
N ARG A 110 11.36 19.92 23.26
CA ARG A 110 11.36 20.16 24.72
C ARG A 110 10.91 21.58 25.11
N GLY A 111 10.82 22.50 24.14
CA GLY A 111 10.52 23.90 24.41
C GLY A 111 11.74 24.73 24.84
N ASP A 112 12.95 24.26 24.56
CA ASP A 112 14.17 25.02 24.84
C ASP A 112 14.25 26.28 23.98
N THR A 113 14.94 27.33 24.46
CA THR A 113 15.14 28.56 23.69
C THR A 113 16.00 28.31 22.45
N ILE A 114 15.47 28.67 21.28
CA ILE A 114 16.15 28.60 19.99
C ILE A 114 16.56 30.02 19.57
N ASN A 115 17.85 30.26 19.35
CA ASN A 115 18.32 31.56 18.87
C ASN A 115 18.08 31.75 17.36
N GLN A 116 18.25 32.97 16.85
CA GLN A 116 17.94 33.30 15.45
C GLN A 116 18.74 32.47 14.43
N GLY A 117 20.03 32.20 14.67
CA GLY A 117 20.85 31.37 13.77
C GLY A 117 20.45 29.89 13.79
N GLN A 118 20.03 29.39 14.95
CA GLN A 118 19.48 28.05 15.10
C GLN A 118 18.10 27.94 14.44
N GLN A 119 17.26 28.97 14.50
CA GLN A 119 15.91 28.96 13.93
C GLN A 119 15.92 28.61 12.45
N GLN A 120 16.79 29.24 11.66
CA GLN A 120 16.90 28.93 10.23
C GLN A 120 17.26 27.46 9.96
N THR A 121 18.16 26.88 10.76
CA THR A 121 18.54 25.47 10.63
C THR A 121 17.39 24.54 11.04
N LEU A 122 16.64 24.92 12.07
CA LEU A 122 15.47 24.20 12.53
C LEU A 122 14.39 24.19 11.44
N ASP A 123 14.05 25.35 10.88
CA ASP A 123 13.00 25.51 9.86
C ASP A 123 13.31 24.67 8.62
N ASN A 124 14.56 24.70 8.14
CA ASN A 124 15.02 23.85 7.04
C ASN A 124 14.89 22.36 7.37
N THR A 125 15.25 21.97 8.60
CA THR A 125 15.16 20.57 9.05
C THR A 125 13.70 20.11 9.13
N ILE A 126 12.81 20.94 9.70
CA ILE A 126 11.38 20.64 9.82
C ILE A 126 10.72 20.58 8.44
N THR A 127 11.08 21.48 7.53
CA THR A 127 10.61 21.44 6.14
C THR A 127 10.96 20.11 5.48
N GLU A 128 12.20 19.65 5.63
CA GLU A 128 12.60 18.34 5.11
C GLU A 128 11.90 17.18 5.82
N TYR A 129 11.71 17.22 7.15
CA TYR A 129 10.95 16.18 7.87
C TYR A 129 9.50 16.11 7.38
N ARG A 130 8.85 17.26 7.19
CA ARG A 130 7.48 17.36 6.67
C ARG A 130 7.38 16.71 5.30
N ARG A 131 8.31 17.03 4.39
CA ARG A 131 8.41 16.42 3.06
C ARG A 131 8.55 14.90 3.13
N ARG A 132 9.41 14.40 4.01
CA ARG A 132 9.67 12.96 4.18
C ARG A 132 8.48 12.21 4.78
N LEU A 133 7.68 12.84 5.64
CA LEU A 133 6.53 12.22 6.29
C LEU A 133 5.35 11.94 5.35
N HIS A 134 5.39 12.41 4.10
CA HIS A 134 4.46 12.00 3.03
C HIS A 134 5.19 11.40 1.82
N ASP A 135 6.44 10.94 2.00
CA ASP A 135 7.25 10.33 0.93
C ASP A 135 7.20 8.79 1.06
N ILE A 136 6.66 8.12 0.04
CA ILE A 136 6.54 6.65 -0.01
C ILE A 136 7.91 5.97 0.12
N SER A 137 8.97 6.58 -0.42
CA SER A 137 10.31 6.01 -0.32
C SER A 137 10.82 6.00 1.11
N TRP A 138 10.49 7.03 1.89
CA TRP A 138 10.82 7.09 3.32
C TRP A 138 9.96 6.15 4.14
N PHE A 139 8.68 6.00 3.80
CA PHE A 139 7.81 5.00 4.41
C PHE A 139 8.37 3.58 4.20
N MET A 140 8.61 3.19 2.93
CA MET A 140 9.12 1.87 2.58
C MET A 140 10.53 1.62 3.10
N ARG A 141 11.38 2.65 3.18
CA ARG A 141 12.69 2.52 3.85
C ARG A 141 12.53 2.18 5.32
N ASN A 142 11.67 2.88 6.05
CA ASN A 142 11.44 2.66 7.48
C ASN A 142 10.78 1.32 7.79
N LEU A 143 10.05 0.74 6.83
CA LEU A 143 9.57 -0.64 6.90
C LEU A 143 10.70 -1.63 6.64
N ASN A 144 11.30 -1.56 5.45
CA ASN A 144 12.23 -2.56 4.96
C ASN A 144 13.52 -2.61 5.79
N GLU A 145 14.08 -1.46 6.18
CA GLU A 145 15.29 -1.41 7.00
C GLU A 145 15.06 -2.02 8.38
N HIS A 146 13.91 -1.74 9.00
CA HIS A 146 13.57 -2.28 10.32
C HIS A 146 13.44 -3.81 10.27
N ILE A 147 12.65 -4.33 9.33
CA ILE A 147 12.45 -5.78 9.20
C ILE A 147 13.75 -6.50 8.84
N ALA A 148 14.57 -5.92 7.95
CA ALA A 148 15.87 -6.50 7.62
C ALA A 148 16.81 -6.56 8.82
N ARG A 149 16.82 -5.54 9.68
CA ARG A 149 17.67 -5.50 10.88
C ARG A 149 17.21 -6.52 11.92
N GLU A 150 15.91 -6.61 12.17
CA GLU A 150 15.37 -7.60 13.12
C GLU A 150 15.60 -9.03 12.65
N ALA A 151 15.32 -9.32 11.37
CA ALA A 151 15.53 -10.64 10.79
C ALA A 151 17.02 -11.03 10.78
N ASN A 152 17.92 -10.16 10.29
CA ASN A 152 19.35 -10.45 10.27
C ASN A 152 19.91 -10.66 11.68
N LYS A 153 19.39 -9.94 12.68
CA LYS A 153 19.77 -10.11 14.09
C LYS A 153 19.27 -11.44 14.65
N GLU A 154 18.04 -11.84 14.34
CA GLU A 154 17.48 -13.15 14.74
C GLU A 154 18.26 -14.30 14.08
N ASP A 155 18.63 -14.14 12.81
CA ASP A 155 19.35 -15.14 12.02
C ASP A 155 20.88 -15.14 12.28
N ASP A 156 21.37 -14.32 13.22
CA ASP A 156 22.80 -14.08 13.50
C ASP A 156 23.65 -13.92 12.22
N CYS A 157 23.12 -13.16 11.25
CA CYS A 157 23.75 -13.01 9.95
C CYS A 157 23.93 -11.54 9.55
N ARG A 158 24.77 -11.33 8.53
CA ARG A 158 24.97 -10.03 7.89
C ARG A 158 24.68 -10.16 6.42
N GLY A 159 24.10 -9.11 5.84
CA GLY A 159 23.88 -9.05 4.40
C GLY A 159 22.51 -8.50 4.04
N ARG A 160 22.15 -8.76 2.79
CA ARG A 160 20.97 -8.20 2.14
C ARG A 160 19.76 -9.10 2.37
N PHE A 161 18.73 -8.55 3.02
CA PHE A 161 17.46 -9.24 3.26
C PHE A 161 16.45 -9.09 2.10
N TRP A 162 16.38 -7.90 1.47
CA TRP A 162 15.46 -7.60 0.37
C TRP A 162 16.15 -7.68 -1.00
N GLU A 163 15.52 -8.30 -2.01
CA GLU A 163 16.08 -8.47 -3.38
C GLU A 163 16.51 -7.18 -4.04
N GLY A 164 15.89 -6.08 -3.65
CA GLY A 164 15.78 -4.91 -4.50
C GLY A 164 15.41 -3.65 -3.75
N ARG A 165 15.27 -2.58 -4.54
CA ARG A 165 14.34 -1.52 -4.21
C ARG A 165 12.93 -2.11 -4.29
N PHE A 166 12.01 -1.61 -3.46
CA PHE A 166 10.58 -1.90 -3.64
C PHE A 166 10.13 -1.45 -5.04
N LYS A 167 9.15 -2.15 -5.61
CA LYS A 167 8.42 -1.74 -6.82
C LYS A 167 7.28 -0.80 -6.42
N SER A 168 6.96 0.17 -7.26
CA SER A 168 5.79 1.05 -7.09
C SER A 168 5.03 1.18 -8.41
N GLN A 169 3.71 1.09 -8.33
CA GLN A 169 2.77 1.25 -9.43
C GLN A 169 1.77 2.34 -9.08
N ALA A 170 1.69 3.40 -9.89
CA ALA A 170 0.67 4.44 -9.74
C ALA A 170 -0.71 3.87 -10.11
N LEU A 171 -1.71 4.08 -9.25
CA LEU A 171 -3.10 3.69 -9.50
C LEU A 171 -3.89 4.94 -9.88
N LEU A 172 -4.15 5.11 -11.16
CA LEU A 172 -4.54 6.41 -11.75
C LEU A 172 -6.05 6.69 -11.72
N ASP A 173 -6.86 5.67 -11.46
CA ASP A 173 -8.32 5.79 -11.36
C ASP A 173 -8.90 4.76 -10.37
N ASP A 174 -10.20 4.88 -10.10
CA ASP A 174 -10.91 4.02 -9.15
C ASP A 174 -10.93 2.54 -9.58
N ALA A 175 -10.96 2.27 -10.90
CA ALA A 175 -10.94 0.91 -11.44
C ALA A 175 -9.59 0.24 -11.16
N ALA A 176 -8.48 0.93 -11.43
CA ALA A 176 -7.15 0.47 -11.07
C ALA A 176 -6.99 0.34 -9.55
N LEU A 177 -7.49 1.29 -8.77
CA LEU A 177 -7.42 1.26 -7.31
C LEU A 177 -8.14 0.02 -6.73
N LEU A 178 -9.42 -0.15 -6.99
CA LEU A 178 -10.20 -1.25 -6.41
C LEU A 178 -9.76 -2.62 -6.92
N SER A 179 -9.45 -2.75 -8.21
CA SER A 179 -8.97 -4.01 -8.76
C SER A 179 -7.62 -4.39 -8.17
N CYS A 180 -6.73 -3.41 -7.94
CA CYS A 180 -5.45 -3.65 -7.27
C CYS A 180 -5.63 -4.00 -5.80
N MET A 181 -6.53 -3.33 -5.08
CA MET A 181 -6.85 -3.67 -3.70
C MET A 181 -7.35 -5.12 -3.58
N ALA A 182 -8.30 -5.52 -4.42
CA ALA A 182 -8.80 -6.90 -4.46
C ALA A 182 -7.70 -7.89 -4.89
N TYR A 183 -6.85 -7.54 -5.86
CA TYR A 183 -5.65 -8.32 -6.19
C TYR A 183 -4.72 -8.49 -4.99
N VAL A 184 -4.55 -7.49 -4.13
CA VAL A 184 -3.71 -7.62 -2.95
C VAL A 184 -4.39 -8.48 -1.88
N ASP A 185 -5.65 -8.18 -1.55
CA ASP A 185 -6.40 -8.87 -0.49
C ASP A 185 -6.65 -10.35 -0.81
N LEU A 186 -6.80 -10.73 -2.09
CA LEU A 186 -6.99 -12.11 -2.53
C LEU A 186 -5.67 -12.88 -2.74
N ASN A 187 -4.51 -12.29 -2.43
CA ASN A 187 -3.22 -12.94 -2.67
C ASN A 187 -3.08 -14.30 -1.94
N PRO A 188 -3.42 -14.43 -0.63
CA PRO A 188 -3.39 -15.73 0.04
C PRO A 188 -4.32 -16.78 -0.58
N ILE A 189 -5.48 -16.37 -1.10
CA ILE A 189 -6.43 -17.28 -1.76
C ILE A 189 -5.87 -17.77 -3.09
N ARG A 190 -5.33 -16.87 -3.92
CA ARG A 190 -4.65 -17.26 -5.17
C ARG A 190 -3.46 -18.18 -4.93
N ALA A 191 -2.74 -17.98 -3.84
CA ALA A 191 -1.61 -18.81 -3.44
C ALA A 191 -2.04 -20.14 -2.77
N LYS A 192 -3.35 -20.40 -2.60
CA LYS A 192 -3.92 -21.56 -1.90
C LYS A 192 -3.43 -21.69 -0.44
N ILE A 193 -3.17 -20.54 0.21
CA ILE A 193 -2.78 -20.44 1.62
C ILE A 193 -4.00 -20.26 2.52
N ALA A 194 -5.05 -19.63 2.01
CA ALA A 194 -6.30 -19.41 2.71
C ALA A 194 -7.48 -19.73 1.81
N ASP A 195 -8.57 -20.13 2.45
CA ASP A 195 -9.81 -20.50 1.78
C ASP A 195 -10.70 -19.27 1.57
N THR A 196 -10.93 -18.51 2.63
CA THR A 196 -11.85 -17.36 2.61
C THR A 196 -11.13 -16.08 3.02
N PRO A 197 -11.65 -14.89 2.63
CA PRO A 197 -11.11 -13.61 3.09
C PRO A 197 -11.06 -13.47 4.63
N GLU A 198 -11.95 -14.15 5.35
CA GLU A 198 -11.94 -14.22 6.81
C GLU A 198 -10.74 -15.01 7.36
N THR A 199 -10.30 -16.03 6.64
CA THR A 199 -9.19 -16.91 7.03
C THR A 199 -7.84 -16.46 6.48
N SER A 200 -7.81 -15.48 5.57
CA SER A 200 -6.57 -14.93 4.99
C SER A 200 -5.87 -14.00 5.98
N LYS A 201 -5.21 -14.59 6.98
CA LYS A 201 -4.50 -13.86 8.04
C LYS A 201 -3.48 -12.87 7.48
N TYR A 202 -3.32 -11.73 8.16
CA TYR A 202 -2.38 -10.66 7.83
C TYR A 202 -2.64 -10.02 6.46
N THR A 203 -3.93 -9.79 6.18
CA THR A 203 -4.40 -9.05 5.01
C THR A 203 -5.29 -7.87 5.42
N GLY A 204 -5.41 -6.90 4.51
CA GLY A 204 -6.30 -5.76 4.67
C GLY A 204 -7.76 -6.19 4.81
N ILE A 205 -8.21 -7.12 3.96
CA ILE A 205 -9.59 -7.63 4.00
C ILE A 205 -9.93 -8.33 5.30
N GLN A 206 -9.06 -9.21 5.81
CA GLN A 206 -9.27 -9.87 7.10
C GLN A 206 -9.44 -8.84 8.22
N LYS A 207 -8.53 -7.85 8.29
CA LYS A 207 -8.58 -6.79 9.31
C LYS A 207 -9.84 -5.94 9.21
N ARG A 208 -10.35 -5.69 7.99
CA ARG A 208 -11.65 -5.03 7.78
C ARG A 208 -12.80 -5.89 8.32
N LEU A 209 -12.86 -7.17 7.96
CA LEU A 209 -13.89 -8.10 8.41
C LEU A 209 -13.88 -8.28 9.93
N GLU A 210 -12.71 -8.33 10.56
CA GLU A 210 -12.57 -8.34 12.01
C GLU A 210 -13.14 -7.09 12.67
N SER A 211 -12.86 -5.90 12.12
CA SER A 211 -13.42 -4.64 12.65
C SER A 211 -14.95 -4.55 12.51
N ILE A 212 -15.52 -5.23 11.51
CA ILE A 212 -16.99 -5.34 11.36
C ILE A 212 -17.56 -6.30 12.42
N LYS A 213 -16.91 -7.45 12.63
CA LYS A 213 -17.33 -8.45 13.63
C LYS A 213 -17.15 -7.95 15.06
N GLN A 214 -16.12 -7.15 15.32
CA GLN A 214 -15.78 -6.61 16.63
C GLN A 214 -15.57 -5.09 16.53
N PRO A 215 -16.64 -4.28 16.62
CA PRO A 215 -16.57 -2.83 16.46
C PRO A 215 -15.66 -2.10 17.47
N SER A 216 -15.31 -2.74 18.59
CA SER A 216 -14.32 -2.23 19.55
C SER A 216 -12.90 -2.17 18.98
N ILE A 217 -12.60 -2.99 17.96
CA ILE A 217 -11.32 -2.97 17.27
C ILE A 217 -11.35 -1.83 16.24
N LYS A 218 -10.65 -0.74 16.56
CA LYS A 218 -10.51 0.39 15.65
C LYS A 218 -9.77 -0.04 14.37
N ASN A 219 -10.42 0.14 13.23
CA ASN A 219 -9.77 -0.06 11.94
C ASN A 219 -8.77 1.08 11.68
N VAL A 220 -7.52 0.72 11.42
CA VAL A 220 -6.41 1.64 11.15
C VAL A 220 -6.12 1.82 9.66
N LEU A 221 -6.87 1.12 8.80
CA LEU A 221 -6.79 1.24 7.35
C LEU A 221 -7.60 2.45 6.87
N MET A 222 -7.33 2.89 5.65
CA MET A 222 -8.10 3.96 5.01
C MET A 222 -9.59 3.56 4.98
N PRO A 223 -10.49 4.42 5.48
CA PRO A 223 -11.90 4.07 5.56
C PRO A 223 -12.52 4.09 4.16
N PHE A 224 -13.48 3.19 3.97
CA PHE A 224 -14.47 3.32 2.90
C PHE A 224 -15.53 4.31 3.36
N VAL A 225 -15.84 5.29 2.53
CA VAL A 225 -16.68 6.45 2.90
C VAL A 225 -18.05 6.44 2.22
N GLY A 226 -18.40 5.33 1.57
CA GLY A 226 -19.65 5.18 0.84
C GLY A 226 -19.57 5.75 -0.57
N ASN A 227 -20.73 5.83 -1.23
CA ASN A 227 -20.81 6.32 -2.60
C ASN A 227 -20.59 7.85 -2.68
N PRO A 228 -20.08 8.38 -3.81
CA PRO A 228 -19.83 9.80 -4.01
C PRO A 228 -21.04 10.67 -3.66
N ARG A 229 -20.79 11.76 -2.92
CA ARG A 229 -21.77 12.78 -2.51
C ARG A 229 -21.10 14.14 -2.39
N GLN A 230 -21.88 15.23 -2.35
CA GLN A 230 -21.36 16.61 -2.33
C GLN A 230 -20.33 16.84 -1.19
N ASP A 231 -20.64 16.38 0.03
CA ASP A 231 -19.71 16.44 1.17
C ASP A 231 -19.03 15.08 1.41
N MET A 232 -18.11 14.74 0.52
CA MET A 232 -17.40 13.47 0.58
C MET A 232 -16.31 13.51 1.67
N PRO A 233 -16.41 12.69 2.73
CA PRO A 233 -15.33 12.61 3.69
C PRO A 233 -14.11 11.94 3.05
N LYS A 234 -12.94 12.18 3.62
CA LYS A 234 -11.70 11.59 3.12
C LYS A 234 -11.71 10.06 3.28
N GLY A 235 -11.63 9.33 2.18
CA GLY A 235 -11.56 7.87 2.17
C GLY A 235 -11.75 7.30 0.77
N ILE A 236 -11.93 5.98 0.69
CA ILE A 236 -12.19 5.25 -0.56
C ILE A 236 -13.69 5.40 -0.90
N PRO A 237 -14.06 5.94 -2.09
CA PRO A 237 -15.44 6.35 -2.42
C PRO A 237 -16.36 5.20 -2.85
N PHE A 238 -16.38 4.15 -2.02
CA PHE A 238 -17.20 2.96 -2.18
C PHE A 238 -17.75 2.49 -0.83
N SER A 239 -18.79 1.67 -0.87
CA SER A 239 -19.31 0.96 0.31
C SER A 239 -18.33 -0.14 0.73
N LEU A 240 -17.98 -0.18 2.02
CA LEU A 240 -17.17 -1.28 2.56
C LEU A 240 -17.88 -2.63 2.39
N LYS A 241 -19.21 -2.65 2.59
CA LYS A 241 -20.02 -3.86 2.47
C LYS A 241 -19.93 -4.43 1.07
N ASP A 242 -20.19 -3.59 0.07
CA ASP A 242 -20.18 -3.96 -1.34
C ASP A 242 -18.78 -4.42 -1.76
N TYR A 243 -17.73 -3.76 -1.24
CA TYR A 243 -16.34 -4.19 -1.50
C TYR A 243 -16.05 -5.57 -0.92
N CYS A 244 -16.40 -5.81 0.36
CA CYS A 244 -16.19 -7.12 0.99
C CYS A 244 -16.97 -8.23 0.27
N GLU A 245 -18.22 -7.95 -0.15
CA GLU A 245 -19.05 -8.89 -0.90
C GLU A 245 -18.43 -9.23 -2.26
N LEU A 246 -17.97 -8.22 -3.02
CA LEU A 246 -17.30 -8.43 -4.29
C LEU A 246 -16.01 -9.24 -4.12
N VAL A 247 -15.21 -8.95 -3.08
CA VAL A 247 -13.98 -9.70 -2.79
C VAL A 247 -14.27 -11.16 -2.42
N ASP A 248 -15.29 -11.43 -1.59
CA ASP A 248 -15.69 -12.81 -1.25
C ASP A 248 -16.14 -13.59 -2.49
N ILE A 249 -17.02 -13.00 -3.31
CA ILE A 249 -17.49 -13.64 -4.56
C ILE A 249 -16.31 -13.91 -5.49
N THR A 250 -15.40 -12.94 -5.66
CA THR A 250 -14.20 -13.10 -6.50
C THR A 250 -13.29 -14.21 -5.95
N GLY A 251 -13.10 -14.30 -4.63
CA GLY A 251 -12.31 -15.35 -4.00
C GLY A 251 -12.89 -16.75 -4.24
N ARG A 252 -14.21 -16.91 -4.17
CA ARG A 252 -14.89 -18.19 -4.48
C ARG A 252 -14.75 -18.60 -5.94
N VAL A 253 -14.82 -17.63 -6.86
CA VAL A 253 -14.57 -17.87 -8.29
C VAL A 253 -13.13 -18.32 -8.54
N ILE A 254 -12.14 -17.70 -7.90
CA ILE A 254 -10.72 -18.06 -8.05
C ILE A 254 -10.42 -19.50 -7.58
N ARG A 255 -11.14 -20.01 -6.57
CA ARG A 255 -10.95 -21.36 -6.04
C ARG A 255 -11.67 -22.45 -6.83
N ASP A 256 -12.37 -22.10 -7.90
CA ASP A 256 -13.27 -22.97 -8.68
C ASP A 256 -14.51 -23.45 -7.90
N ASP A 257 -14.87 -22.81 -6.76
CA ASP A 257 -16.08 -23.16 -5.98
C ASP A 257 -17.38 -22.71 -6.66
N LYS A 258 -17.29 -21.69 -7.52
CA LYS A 258 -18.36 -21.19 -8.38
C LYS A 258 -17.85 -21.21 -9.82
N ALA A 259 -18.70 -21.63 -10.77
CA ALA A 259 -18.46 -21.38 -12.19
C ALA A 259 -18.15 -19.89 -12.37
N GLY A 260 -17.09 -19.55 -13.12
CA GLY A 260 -16.40 -18.26 -13.11
C GLY A 260 -17.17 -17.02 -13.57
N HIS A 261 -18.37 -16.83 -13.02
CA HIS A 261 -19.32 -15.78 -13.31
C HIS A 261 -19.57 -14.98 -12.03
N ILE A 262 -19.45 -13.67 -12.14
CA ILE A 262 -19.67 -12.71 -11.05
C ILE A 262 -20.79 -11.81 -11.54
N ASP A 263 -22.05 -12.12 -11.27
CA ASP A 263 -23.19 -11.39 -11.86
C ASP A 263 -23.07 -9.86 -11.67
N GLN A 264 -22.63 -9.17 -12.74
CA GLN A 264 -22.41 -7.73 -12.77
C GLN A 264 -23.69 -6.95 -12.48
N GLN A 265 -24.86 -7.50 -12.83
CA GLN A 265 -26.14 -6.85 -12.58
C GLN A 265 -26.42 -6.72 -11.08
N GLN A 266 -25.83 -7.61 -10.28
CA GLN A 266 -25.96 -7.62 -8.82
C GLN A 266 -24.83 -6.85 -8.12
N GLN A 267 -23.73 -6.55 -8.83
CA GLN A 267 -22.55 -5.89 -8.26
C GLN A 267 -22.47 -4.41 -8.67
N ALA A 268 -23.09 -3.54 -7.88
CA ALA A 268 -23.12 -2.09 -8.12
C ALA A 268 -21.72 -1.45 -8.27
N ILE A 269 -20.69 -2.01 -7.63
CA ILE A 269 -19.30 -1.55 -7.79
C ILE A 269 -18.82 -1.74 -9.23
N LEU A 270 -19.02 -2.92 -9.83
CA LEU A 270 -18.52 -3.22 -11.18
C LEU A 270 -19.18 -2.36 -12.24
N GLN A 271 -20.49 -2.09 -12.09
CA GLN A 271 -21.22 -1.15 -12.95
C GLN A 271 -20.65 0.26 -12.85
N ARG A 272 -20.39 0.74 -11.63
CA ARG A 272 -19.79 2.07 -11.41
C ARG A 272 -18.37 2.19 -11.97
N LEU A 273 -17.60 1.10 -11.92
CA LEU A 273 -16.26 1.03 -12.50
C LEU A 273 -16.28 0.86 -14.02
N GLY A 274 -17.42 0.48 -14.61
CA GLY A 274 -17.53 0.12 -16.01
C GLY A 274 -16.76 -1.16 -16.37
N LEU A 275 -16.57 -2.09 -15.42
CA LEU A 275 -15.80 -3.31 -15.67
C LEU A 275 -16.72 -4.52 -15.82
N SER A 276 -16.51 -5.32 -16.86
CA SER A 276 -17.13 -6.65 -16.98
C SER A 276 -16.50 -7.66 -16.03
N ASP A 277 -17.17 -8.79 -15.80
CA ASP A 277 -16.67 -9.91 -14.99
C ASP A 277 -15.29 -10.39 -15.44
N GLU A 278 -15.10 -10.52 -16.76
CA GLU A 278 -13.84 -11.00 -17.37
C GLU A 278 -12.71 -9.99 -17.14
N GLN A 279 -12.98 -8.70 -17.32
CA GLN A 279 -12.02 -7.64 -17.04
C GLN A 279 -11.64 -7.64 -15.56
N TRP A 280 -12.63 -7.69 -14.66
CA TRP A 280 -12.42 -7.72 -13.21
C TRP A 280 -11.61 -8.94 -12.77
N LEU A 281 -11.99 -10.14 -13.24
CA LEU A 281 -11.30 -11.37 -12.87
C LEU A 281 -9.85 -11.37 -13.38
N THR A 282 -9.62 -10.88 -14.59
CA THR A 282 -8.27 -10.72 -15.15
C THR A 282 -7.45 -9.75 -14.30
N LEU A 283 -8.01 -8.59 -13.95
CA LEU A 283 -7.29 -7.60 -13.13
C LEU A 283 -6.98 -8.12 -11.73
N THR A 284 -7.92 -8.80 -11.07
CA THR A 284 -7.77 -9.28 -9.70
C THR A 284 -6.92 -10.55 -9.56
N THR A 285 -6.59 -11.21 -10.68
CA THR A 285 -5.69 -12.38 -10.70
C THR A 285 -4.34 -12.10 -11.36
N GLU A 286 -4.28 -11.15 -12.29
CA GLU A 286 -3.12 -10.94 -13.17
C GLU A 286 -2.57 -9.50 -13.16
N PHE A 287 -2.94 -8.67 -12.17
CA PHE A 287 -2.60 -7.24 -12.14
C PHE A 287 -1.12 -6.94 -12.50
N GLU A 288 -0.17 -7.57 -11.82
CA GLU A 288 1.27 -7.37 -12.05
C GLU A 288 1.82 -7.98 -13.35
N LYS A 289 1.07 -8.89 -14.00
CA LYS A 289 1.45 -9.38 -15.34
C LYS A 289 1.25 -8.28 -16.38
N HIS A 290 0.23 -7.46 -16.20
CA HIS A 290 -0.22 -6.45 -17.16
C HIS A 290 0.39 -5.07 -16.90
N PHE A 291 0.53 -4.66 -15.63
CA PHE A 291 1.00 -3.33 -15.26
C PHE A 291 2.34 -3.34 -14.54
N CYS A 292 3.18 -2.34 -14.81
CA CYS A 292 4.55 -2.25 -14.28
C CYS A 292 4.83 -0.95 -13.52
N TYR A 293 4.47 0.21 -14.11
CA TYR A 293 4.73 1.53 -13.52
C TYR A 293 3.45 2.28 -13.15
N ALA A 294 2.39 2.08 -13.93
CA ALA A 294 1.09 2.68 -13.71
C ALA A 294 0.00 1.75 -14.22
N ALA A 295 -1.18 1.86 -13.63
CA ALA A 295 -2.42 1.21 -14.05
C ALA A 295 -3.55 2.24 -14.01
N GLY A 296 -4.36 2.27 -15.05
CA GLY A 296 -5.51 3.16 -15.22
C GLY A 296 -5.97 3.15 -16.67
N ALA A 297 -7.00 3.91 -16.98
CA ALA A 297 -7.46 4.17 -18.33
C ALA A 297 -6.30 4.70 -19.20
N GLU A 298 -6.35 4.38 -20.51
CA GLU A 298 -5.26 4.71 -21.44
C GLU A 298 -4.90 6.20 -21.41
N GLN A 299 -5.90 7.08 -21.37
CA GLN A 299 -5.69 8.53 -21.34
C GLN A 299 -4.89 8.97 -20.11
N MET A 300 -5.23 8.44 -18.92
CA MET A 300 -4.52 8.71 -17.68
C MET A 300 -3.08 8.15 -17.74
N MET A 301 -2.90 6.95 -18.31
CA MET A 301 -1.56 6.38 -18.49
C MET A 301 -0.69 7.20 -19.45
N ASN A 302 -1.27 7.80 -20.50
CA ASN A 302 -0.57 8.72 -21.38
C ASN A 302 -0.17 10.02 -20.67
N GLN A 303 -1.06 10.61 -19.88
CA GLN A 303 -0.74 11.80 -19.08
C GLN A 303 0.38 11.52 -18.07
N PHE A 304 0.27 10.43 -17.32
CA PHE A 304 1.31 10.00 -16.39
C PHE A 304 2.66 9.79 -17.10
N LYS A 305 2.64 9.19 -18.31
CA LYS A 305 3.85 9.01 -19.13
C LYS A 305 4.53 10.34 -19.44
N GLU A 306 3.77 11.35 -19.82
CA GLU A 306 4.26 12.69 -20.15
C GLU A 306 4.82 13.38 -18.91
N HIS A 307 4.06 13.45 -17.82
CA HIS A 307 4.47 14.10 -16.58
C HIS A 307 5.73 13.48 -15.95
N THR A 308 5.91 12.16 -16.11
CA THR A 308 7.07 11.44 -15.55
C THR A 308 8.23 11.26 -16.52
N GLY A 309 8.12 11.75 -17.76
CA GLY A 309 9.18 11.66 -18.77
C GLY A 309 9.47 10.24 -19.25
N HIS A 310 8.51 9.31 -19.17
CA HIS A 310 8.69 7.94 -19.65
C HIS A 310 8.60 7.88 -21.17
N GLN A 311 9.58 7.24 -21.82
CA GLN A 311 9.52 7.02 -23.28
C GLN A 311 8.48 5.95 -23.65
N ARG A 312 8.29 4.94 -22.80
CA ARG A 312 7.30 3.86 -22.95
C ARG A 312 6.78 3.43 -21.58
N ILE A 313 5.49 3.10 -21.51
CA ILE A 313 4.88 2.48 -20.34
C ILE A 313 4.34 1.10 -20.73
N ARG A 314 4.84 0.06 -20.06
CA ARG A 314 4.31 -1.30 -20.20
C ARG A 314 2.90 -1.35 -19.60
N GLY A 315 1.96 -1.91 -20.35
CA GLY A 315 0.57 -2.06 -19.94
C GLY A 315 -0.43 -1.23 -20.75
N MET A 316 0.00 -0.28 -21.60
CA MET A 316 -0.92 0.54 -22.41
C MET A 316 -1.92 -0.27 -23.23
N GLY A 317 -1.46 -1.30 -23.96
CA GLY A 317 -2.36 -2.15 -24.73
C GLY A 317 -3.36 -2.91 -23.86
N LYS A 318 -2.96 -3.29 -22.65
CA LYS A 318 -3.83 -3.96 -21.68
C LYS A 318 -4.79 -2.99 -20.98
N ALA A 319 -4.40 -1.72 -20.78
CA ALA A 319 -5.30 -0.69 -20.28
C ALA A 319 -6.51 -0.50 -21.22
N LYS A 320 -6.29 -0.50 -22.55
CA LYS A 320 -7.36 -0.42 -23.56
C LYS A 320 -8.40 -1.53 -23.46
N THR A 321 -7.96 -2.72 -23.03
CA THR A 321 -8.82 -3.90 -23.00
C THR A 321 -9.40 -4.16 -21.62
N LEU A 322 -8.63 -3.90 -20.56
CA LEU A 322 -8.98 -4.27 -19.18
C LEU A 322 -9.52 -3.10 -18.34
N LEU A 323 -9.16 -1.86 -18.67
CA LEU A 323 -9.54 -0.65 -17.91
C LEU A 323 -10.28 0.36 -18.80
N ARG A 324 -10.96 -0.15 -19.83
CA ARG A 324 -11.91 0.61 -20.63
C ARG A 324 -13.30 0.30 -20.11
N CYS A 325 -14.08 1.35 -19.83
CA CYS A 325 -15.49 1.20 -19.47
C CYS A 325 -16.20 0.41 -20.58
N ALA A 326 -16.82 -0.70 -20.20
CA ALA A 326 -17.64 -1.56 -21.05
C ALA A 326 -18.89 -0.82 -21.58
#